data_AF-A0A1S2LKB1-F1
#
_entry.id   AF-A0A1S2LKB1-F1
#
_cell.length_a   1.000
_cell.length_b   1.000
_cell.length_c   1.000
_cell.angle_alpha   90.00
_cell.angle_beta   90.00
_cell.angle_gamma   90.00
#
_symmetry.space_group_name_H-M   'P 1'
#
loop_
_entity.id
_entity.type
_entity.pdbx_description
1 polymer ?
#
loop_
_entity_poly.entity_id
_entity_poly.type
_entity_poly.pdbx_seq_one_letter_code
_entity_poly.pdbx_strand_id
1 'polypeptide(L)'
;MSTIVKSSIYGTAVLFSLAIYLLFVRPINFADTIQQPFVVHIVIFVALLLFPLLIAWLFITRGKSAFFIAVPFYLIGLFFLYRGFYMENQFSILDYLFIEIQQMDRTTTPAKEAASFIGLESFFLYIIISEFGILLAYFLKRRKGKTSIC
;
A
#
# COMPACT_ATOMS: atom_id res chain seq x y z
N MET A 1 -24.58 -13.43 8.70
CA MET A 1 -23.26 -14.00 9.05
C MET A 1 -23.10 -13.91 10.56
N SER A 2 -22.79 -15.02 11.23
CA SER A 2 -22.64 -15.07 12.69
C SER A 2 -21.39 -14.31 13.17
N THR A 3 -21.37 -13.92 14.44
CA THR A 3 -20.24 -13.21 15.06
C THR A 3 -18.93 -14.01 14.95
N ILE A 4 -18.99 -15.32 15.19
CA ILE A 4 -17.83 -16.23 15.09
C ILE A 4 -17.19 -16.15 13.71
N VAL A 5 -18.01 -16.17 12.65
CA VAL A 5 -17.50 -16.11 11.27
C VAL A 5 -16.90 -14.74 10.96
N LYS A 6 -17.50 -13.64 11.43
CA LYS A 6 -16.92 -12.29 11.27
C LYS A 6 -15.57 -12.18 11.98
N SER A 7 -15.47 -12.67 13.21
CA SER A 7 -14.22 -12.68 13.98
C SER A 7 -13.14 -13.52 13.29
N SER A 8 -13.50 -14.68 12.74
CA SER A 8 -12.58 -15.52 11.96
C SER A 8 -12.05 -14.80 10.73
N ILE A 9 -12.89 -14.07 9.99
CA ILE A 9 -12.47 -13.30 8.80
C ILE A 9 -11.47 -12.19 9.17
N TYR A 10 -11.76 -11.42 10.23
CA TYR A 10 -10.82 -10.41 10.70
C TYR A 10 -9.52 -11.02 11.23
N GLY A 11 -9.61 -12.14 11.96
CA GLY A 11 -8.44 -12.88 12.42
C GLY A 11 -7.54 -13.31 11.26
N THR A 12 -8.13 -13.86 10.19
CA THR A 12 -7.38 -14.20 8.97
C THR A 12 -6.74 -12.98 8.32
N ALA A 13 -7.43 -11.83 8.28
CA ALA A 13 -6.85 -10.60 7.74
C ALA A 13 -5.63 -10.12 8.55
N VAL A 14 -5.71 -10.16 9.89
CA VAL A 14 -4.59 -9.82 10.76
C VAL A 14 -3.41 -10.77 10.56
N LEU A 15 -3.67 -12.08 10.52
CA LEU A 15 -2.62 -13.09 10.30
C LEU A 15 -1.95 -12.92 8.93
N PHE A 16 -2.74 -12.59 7.91
CA PHE A 16 -2.23 -12.33 6.57
C PHE A 16 -1.35 -11.07 6.52
N SER A 17 -1.76 -9.97 7.15
CA SER A 17 -0.92 -8.76 7.31
C SER A 17 0.38 -9.06 8.06
N LEU A 18 0.30 -9.86 9.13
CA LEU A 18 1.47 -10.27 9.90
C LEU A 18 2.43 -11.12 9.05
N ALA A 19 1.90 -12.08 8.29
CA ALA A 19 2.70 -12.90 7.39
C ALA A 19 3.42 -12.04 6.35
N ILE A 20 2.72 -11.07 5.73
CA ILE A 20 3.35 -10.15 4.79
C ILE A 20 4.45 -9.34 5.47
N TYR A 21 4.18 -8.77 6.64
CA TYR A 21 5.17 -7.97 7.34
C TYR A 21 6.44 -8.78 7.68
N LEU A 22 6.27 -10.00 8.22
CA LEU A 22 7.39 -10.86 8.60
C LEU A 22 8.21 -11.32 7.40
N LEU A 23 7.56 -11.60 6.26
CA LEU A 23 8.22 -12.12 5.06
C LEU A 23 8.83 -11.02 4.18
N PHE A 24 8.20 -9.85 4.10
CA PHE A 24 8.56 -8.81 3.12
C PHE A 24 9.13 -7.53 3.72
N VAL A 25 8.82 -7.19 4.98
CA VAL A 25 9.22 -5.91 5.58
C VAL A 25 10.31 -6.08 6.62
N ARG A 26 10.16 -7.06 7.51
CA ARG A 26 11.14 -7.35 8.56
C ARG A 26 12.55 -7.64 8.04
N PRO A 27 12.76 -8.35 6.91
CA PRO A 27 14.10 -8.62 6.39
C PRO A 27 14.85 -7.38 5.90
N ILE A 28 14.16 -6.25 5.71
CA ILE A 28 14.76 -5.01 5.20
C ILE A 28 15.47 -4.30 6.34
N ASN A 29 16.76 -4.00 6.16
CA ASN A 29 17.53 -3.23 7.12
C ASN A 29 17.45 -1.73 6.81
N PHE A 30 16.62 -1.00 7.55
CA PHE A 30 16.49 0.47 7.39
C PHE A 30 17.54 1.27 8.20
N ALA A 31 18.41 0.60 8.96
CA ALA A 31 19.35 1.25 9.88
C ALA A 31 20.35 2.18 9.16
N ASP A 32 20.69 1.88 7.91
CA ASP A 32 21.71 2.61 7.16
C ASP A 32 21.16 3.87 6.47
N THR A 33 19.83 4.03 6.38
CA THR A 33 19.19 5.09 5.57
C THR A 33 18.38 6.09 6.40
N ILE A 34 17.88 5.72 7.58
CA ILE A 34 16.91 6.53 8.34
C ILE A 34 17.28 6.56 9.82
N GLN A 35 17.26 7.76 10.44
CA GLN A 35 17.61 7.96 11.87
C GLN A 35 16.70 7.20 12.85
N GLN A 36 15.48 6.82 12.44
CA GLN A 36 14.48 6.13 13.26
C GLN A 36 13.86 4.93 12.53
N PRO A 37 14.64 3.85 12.30
CA PRO A 37 14.18 2.70 11.51
C PRO A 37 12.96 1.99 12.12
N PHE A 38 12.84 2.02 13.45
CA PHE A 38 11.70 1.45 14.17
C PHE A 38 10.36 2.13 13.82
N VAL A 39 10.34 3.47 13.67
CA VAL A 39 9.13 4.22 13.34
C VAL A 39 8.64 3.83 11.93
N VAL A 40 9.56 3.67 10.99
CA VAL A 40 9.26 3.26 9.61
C VAL A 40 8.63 1.87 9.59
N HIS A 41 9.18 0.92 10.34
CA HIS A 41 8.59 -0.42 10.49
C HIS A 41 7.16 -0.37 11.02
N ILE A 42 6.88 0.45 12.04
CA ILE A 42 5.52 0.63 12.58
C ILE A 42 4.59 1.20 11.50
N VAL A 43 5.00 2.26 10.82
CA VAL A 43 4.17 2.91 9.79
C VAL A 43 3.81 1.93 8.67
N ILE A 44 4.80 1.17 8.18
CA ILE A 44 4.57 0.14 7.16
C ILE A 44 3.65 -0.95 7.70
N PHE A 45 3.87 -1.43 8.93
CA PHE A 45 3.01 -2.45 9.55
C PHE A 45 1.56 -1.98 9.68
N VAL A 46 1.33 -0.75 10.15
CA VAL A 46 -0.01 -0.16 10.26
C VAL A 46 -0.68 -0.09 8.89
N ALA A 47 0.05 0.34 7.85
CA ALA A 47 -0.49 0.38 6.49
C ALA A 47 -0.85 -1.03 5.97
N LEU A 48 0.04 -2.01 6.16
CA LEU A 48 -0.18 -3.41 5.80
C LEU A 48 -1.34 -4.06 6.57
N LEU A 49 -1.64 -3.59 7.78
CA LEU A 49 -2.77 -4.06 8.59
C LEU A 49 -4.09 -3.41 8.15
N LEU A 50 -4.08 -2.11 7.86
CA LEU A 50 -5.28 -1.33 7.57
C LEU A 50 -6.07 -1.87 6.37
N PHE A 51 -5.40 -2.09 5.23
CA PHE A 51 -6.10 -2.46 4.00
C PHE A 51 -6.73 -3.87 4.04
N PRO A 52 -6.07 -4.92 4.52
CA PRO A 52 -6.70 -6.23 4.70
C PRO A 52 -7.89 -6.18 5.65
N LEU A 53 -7.85 -5.36 6.71
CA LEU A 53 -9.00 -5.14 7.59
C LEU A 53 -10.16 -4.43 6.87
N LEU A 54 -9.88 -3.43 6.03
CA LEU A 54 -10.89 -2.77 5.21
C LEU A 54 -11.50 -3.72 4.16
N ILE A 55 -10.70 -4.59 3.56
CA ILE A 55 -11.16 -5.64 2.63
C ILE A 55 -12.05 -6.65 3.36
N ALA A 56 -11.65 -7.09 4.55
CA ALA A 56 -12.46 -7.96 5.42
C ALA A 56 -13.80 -7.31 5.78
N TRP A 57 -13.79 -6.03 6.14
CA TRP A 57 -14.99 -5.25 6.40
C TRP A 57 -15.90 -5.15 5.16
N LEU A 58 -15.33 -4.87 3.98
CA LEU A 58 -16.08 -4.85 2.71
C LEU A 58 -16.67 -6.22 2.38
N PHE A 59 -15.94 -7.30 2.62
CA PHE A 59 -16.44 -8.66 2.41
C PHE A 59 -17.64 -8.95 3.31
N ILE A 60 -17.59 -8.56 4.58
CA ILE A 60 -18.68 -8.78 5.55
C ILE A 60 -19.91 -7.91 5.21
N THR A 61 -19.71 -6.65 4.84
CA THR A 61 -20.81 -5.68 4.64
C THR A 61 -21.39 -5.69 3.22
N ARG A 62 -20.55 -5.91 2.21
CA ARG A 62 -20.90 -5.85 0.79
C ARG A 62 -20.73 -7.20 0.09
N GLY A 63 -20.27 -8.24 0.76
CA GLY A 63 -20.20 -9.61 0.22
C GLY A 63 -19.02 -9.86 -0.72
N LYS A 64 -18.99 -11.07 -1.29
CA LYS A 64 -17.86 -11.59 -2.07
C LYS A 64 -17.48 -10.73 -3.28
N SER A 65 -18.44 -10.12 -3.97
CA SER A 65 -18.15 -9.30 -5.16
C SER A 65 -17.28 -8.08 -4.84
N ALA A 66 -17.50 -7.43 -3.68
CA ALA A 66 -16.68 -6.28 -3.27
C ALA A 66 -15.24 -6.71 -2.96
N PHE A 67 -15.07 -7.90 -2.38
CA PHE A 67 -13.76 -8.49 -2.14
C PHE A 67 -13.00 -8.77 -3.44
N PHE A 68 -13.66 -9.39 -4.43
CA PHE A 68 -13.03 -9.66 -5.73
C PHE A 68 -12.68 -8.39 -6.52
N ILE A 69 -13.33 -7.25 -6.21
CA ILE A 69 -12.94 -5.95 -6.76
C ILE A 69 -11.75 -5.39 -5.99
N ALA A 70 -11.76 -5.37 -4.66
CA ALA A 70 -10.74 -4.70 -3.85
C ALA A 70 -9.39 -5.45 -3.81
N VAL A 71 -9.41 -6.79 -3.77
CA VAL A 71 -8.20 -7.61 -3.61
C VAL A 71 -7.19 -7.42 -4.75
N PRO A 72 -7.57 -7.41 -6.05
CA PRO A 72 -6.62 -7.15 -7.12
C PRO A 72 -5.86 -5.84 -6.97
N PHE A 73 -6.53 -4.75 -6.57
CA PHE A 73 -5.87 -3.47 -6.34
C PHE A 73 -4.90 -3.53 -5.16
N TYR A 74 -5.29 -4.18 -4.07
CA TYR A 74 -4.38 -4.41 -2.94
C TYR A 74 -3.14 -5.22 -3.33
N LEU A 75 -3.30 -6.28 -4.16
CA LEU A 75 -2.17 -7.07 -4.65
C LEU A 75 -1.26 -6.27 -5.59
N ILE A 76 -1.83 -5.44 -6.47
CA ILE A 76 -1.06 -4.53 -7.32
C ILE A 76 -0.30 -3.51 -6.46
N GLY A 77 -0.95 -2.94 -5.44
CA GLY A 77 -0.31 -2.06 -4.48
C GLY A 77 0.86 -2.75 -3.77
N LEU A 78 0.66 -3.96 -3.27
CA LEU A 78 1.73 -4.76 -2.64
C LEU A 78 2.89 -5.00 -3.59
N PHE A 79 2.61 -5.25 -4.87
CA PHE A 79 3.65 -5.41 -5.89
C PHE A 79 4.49 -4.13 -6.04
N PHE A 80 3.87 -2.95 -6.05
CA PHE A 80 4.61 -1.69 -6.06
C PHE A 80 5.43 -1.50 -4.78
N LEU A 81 4.86 -1.80 -3.62
CA LEU A 81 5.59 -1.73 -2.34
C LEU A 81 6.82 -2.65 -2.34
N TYR A 82 6.66 -3.89 -2.80
CA TYR A 82 7.75 -4.85 -2.97
C TYR A 82 8.82 -4.32 -3.92
N ARG A 83 8.40 -3.80 -5.08
CA ARG A 83 9.31 -3.18 -6.05
C ARG A 83 10.13 -2.06 -5.40
N GLY A 84 9.50 -1.18 -4.62
CA GLY A 84 10.17 -0.07 -3.94
C GLY A 84 11.20 -0.48 -2.89
N PHE A 85 11.02 -1.64 -2.26
CA PHE A 85 11.93 -2.15 -1.24
C PHE A 85 13.08 -3.00 -1.78
N TYR A 86 12.88 -3.69 -2.90
CA TYR A 86 13.83 -4.70 -3.38
C TYR A 86 14.49 -4.36 -4.72
N MET A 87 14.07 -3.31 -5.43
CA MET A 87 14.67 -2.89 -6.70
C MET A 87 15.43 -1.58 -6.53
N GLU A 88 16.64 -1.66 -5.98
CA GLU A 88 17.52 -0.52 -5.66
C GLU A 88 17.99 0.28 -6.90
N ASN A 89 17.96 -0.31 -8.10
CA ASN A 89 18.50 0.30 -9.33
C ASN A 89 17.44 0.96 -10.23
N GLN A 90 16.27 1.28 -9.71
CA GLN A 90 15.20 1.90 -10.49
C GLN A 90 15.03 3.37 -10.10
N PHE A 91 15.03 4.25 -11.09
CA PHE A 91 14.80 5.67 -10.88
C PHE A 91 13.33 5.93 -10.58
N SER A 92 13.08 6.70 -9.52
CA SER A 92 11.77 7.24 -9.16
C SER A 92 11.43 8.45 -10.05
N ILE A 93 10.14 8.70 -10.28
CA ILE A 93 9.70 9.94 -10.93
C ILE A 93 10.10 11.17 -10.08
N LEU A 94 10.12 11.02 -8.76
CA LEU A 94 10.59 12.06 -7.85
C LEU A 94 12.09 12.30 -8.00
N ASP A 95 12.89 11.26 -8.22
CA ASP A 95 14.33 11.40 -8.48
C ASP A 95 14.56 12.28 -9.73
N TYR A 96 13.79 12.07 -10.81
CA TYR A 96 13.87 12.90 -12.01
C TYR A 96 13.48 14.36 -11.75
N LEU A 97 12.38 14.61 -11.04
CA LEU A 97 11.91 15.97 -10.71
C LEU A 97 12.93 16.75 -9.87
N PHE A 98 13.54 16.13 -8.87
CA PHE A 98 14.53 16.81 -8.02
C PHE A 98 15.89 16.99 -8.70
N ILE A 99 16.31 16.06 -9.55
CA ILE A 99 17.51 16.24 -10.39
C ILE A 99 17.31 17.41 -11.36
N GLU A 100 16.13 17.52 -11.98
CA GLU A 100 15.81 18.63 -12.89
C GLU A 100 15.80 19.99 -12.17
N ILE A 101 15.25 20.06 -10.95
CA ILE A 101 15.27 21.26 -10.11
C ILE A 101 16.70 21.63 -9.67
N GLN A 102 17.52 20.66 -9.25
CA GLN A 102 18.91 20.91 -8.85
C GLN A 102 19.79 21.36 -10.03
N GLN A 103 19.49 20.90 -11.25
CA GLN A 103 20.22 21.34 -12.44
C GLN A 103 19.84 22.75 -12.91
N MET A 104 18.67 23.27 -12.51
CA MET A 104 18.30 24.68 -12.69
C MET A 104 19.07 25.61 -11.74
N ASP A 105 19.46 25.12 -10.55
CA ASP A 105 20.15 25.88 -9.50
C ASP A 105 21.68 25.64 -9.55
N ARG A 106 22.30 26.00 -10.67
CA ARG A 106 23.74 25.74 -10.93
C ARG A 106 24.65 26.63 -10.07
N THR A 107 24.94 26.28 -8.82
CA THR A 107 26.15 26.82 -8.14
C THR A 107 26.84 25.95 -7.07
N THR A 108 26.50 24.68 -6.81
CA THR A 108 27.28 23.91 -5.81
C THR A 108 27.36 22.40 -6.05
N THR A 109 28.58 21.95 -6.40
CA THR A 109 29.24 20.64 -6.14
C THR A 109 28.56 19.32 -6.58
N PRO A 110 29.34 18.30 -6.99
CA PRO A 110 28.83 17.09 -7.62
C PRO A 110 28.07 16.23 -6.60
N ALA A 111 26.98 15.63 -7.07
CA ALA A 111 26.04 14.78 -6.36
C ALA A 111 26.73 13.67 -5.53
N LYS A 112 26.88 13.91 -4.22
CA LYS A 112 26.99 12.82 -3.26
C LYS A 112 25.58 12.31 -3.01
N GLU A 113 25.29 11.16 -3.61
CA GLU A 113 24.17 10.28 -3.28
C GLU A 113 22.82 11.00 -3.21
N ALA A 114 22.21 11.23 -4.38
CA ALA A 114 20.79 11.57 -4.43
C ALA A 114 20.04 10.45 -3.69
N ALA A 115 19.47 10.77 -2.52
CA ALA A 115 18.66 9.85 -1.76
C ALA A 115 17.55 9.32 -2.68
N SER A 116 17.55 8.02 -2.96
CA SER A 116 16.54 7.43 -3.85
C SER A 116 15.18 7.49 -3.16
N PHE A 117 14.24 8.21 -3.79
CA PHE A 117 12.87 8.36 -3.27
C PHE A 117 11.96 7.18 -3.66
N ILE A 118 12.50 6.14 -4.30
CA ILE A 118 11.71 5.03 -4.84
C ILE A 118 10.91 4.27 -3.79
N GLY A 119 11.46 4.08 -2.59
CA GLY A 119 10.77 3.41 -1.49
C GLY A 119 9.56 4.22 -1.01
N LEU A 120 9.70 5.55 -0.95
CA LEU A 120 8.62 6.46 -0.56
C LEU A 120 7.54 6.54 -1.65
N GLU A 121 7.94 6.70 -2.93
CA GLU A 121 7.00 6.70 -4.06
C GLU A 121 6.19 5.41 -4.10
N SER A 122 6.87 4.27 -3.96
CA SER A 122 6.22 2.95 -3.97
C SER A 122 5.27 2.76 -2.80
N PHE A 123 5.61 3.29 -1.62
CA PHE A 123 4.72 3.31 -0.46
C PHE A 123 3.48 4.18 -0.69
N PHE A 124 3.63 5.35 -1.31
CA PHE A 124 2.50 6.18 -1.71
C PHE A 124 1.62 5.52 -2.77
N LEU A 125 2.22 4.90 -3.79
CA LEU A 125 1.49 4.15 -4.82
C LEU A 125 0.73 2.98 -4.21
N TYR A 126 1.33 2.27 -3.24
CA TYR A 126 0.64 1.23 -2.49
C TYR A 126 -0.65 1.74 -1.82
N ILE A 127 -0.57 2.89 -1.13
CA ILE A 127 -1.72 3.51 -0.47
C ILE A 127 -2.78 3.90 -1.49
N ILE A 128 -2.41 4.67 -2.52
CA ILE A 128 -3.35 5.21 -3.52
C ILE A 128 -4.08 4.09 -4.25
N ILE A 129 -3.35 3.07 -4.72
CA ILE A 129 -3.94 1.95 -5.47
C ILE A 129 -4.87 1.14 -4.56
N SER A 130 -4.43 0.84 -3.33
CA SER A 130 -5.23 0.07 -2.37
C SER A 130 -6.50 0.82 -1.98
N GLU A 131 -6.40 2.13 -1.70
CA GLU A 131 -7.55 2.98 -1.38
C GLU A 131 -8.53 3.07 -2.56
N PHE A 132 -8.03 3.27 -3.78
CA PHE A 132 -8.86 3.28 -4.98
C PHE A 132 -9.67 1.99 -5.12
N GLY A 133 -9.05 0.83 -4.88
CA GLY A 133 -9.74 -0.47 -4.89
C GLY A 133 -10.85 -0.58 -3.85
N ILE A 134 -10.59 -0.11 -2.62
CA ILE A 134 -11.58 -0.06 -1.53
C ILE A 134 -12.76 0.84 -1.91
N LEU A 135 -12.49 2.06 -2.38
CA LEU A 135 -13.51 3.03 -2.76
C LEU A 135 -14.35 2.50 -3.93
N LEU A 136 -13.70 1.97 -4.97
CA LEU A 136 -14.35 1.40 -6.15
C LEU A 136 -15.31 0.26 -5.75
N ALA A 137 -14.84 -0.68 -4.91
CA ALA A 137 -15.65 -1.77 -4.38
C ALA A 137 -16.83 -1.27 -3.53
N TYR A 138 -16.63 -0.20 -2.75
CA TYR A 138 -17.65 0.39 -1.90
C TYR A 138 -18.77 1.08 -2.69
N PHE A 139 -18.42 1.78 -3.77
CA PHE A 139 -19.38 2.54 -4.58
C PHE A 139 -20.09 1.70 -5.65
N LEU A 140 -19.43 0.74 -6.30
CA LEU A 140 -20.02 -0.07 -7.38
C LEU A 140 -21.27 -0.84 -6.95
N LYS A 141 -21.35 -1.32 -5.70
CA LYS A 141 -22.50 -2.11 -5.24
C LYS A 141 -23.78 -1.29 -5.00
N ARG A 142 -23.70 0.04 -4.82
CA ARG A 142 -24.90 0.88 -4.63
C ARG A 142 -25.80 0.95 -5.87
N ARG A 143 -25.30 0.63 -7.07
CA ARG A 143 -26.08 0.75 -8.32
C ARG A 143 -27.08 -0.38 -8.59
N LYS A 144 -27.04 -1.52 -7.87
CA LYS A 144 -28.01 -2.62 -8.07
C LYS A 144 -29.37 -2.45 -7.37
N GLY A 145 -29.60 -1.33 -6.68
CA GLY A 145 -30.84 -1.06 -5.94
C GLY A 145 -31.72 0.06 -6.51
N LYS A 146 -31.44 0.55 -7.72
CA LYS A 146 -32.15 1.71 -8.30
C LYS A 146 -32.50 1.51 -9.78
N THR A 147 -33.04 0.35 -10.12
CA THR A 147 -33.76 0.08 -11.38
C THR A 147 -34.90 -0.90 -11.10
N SER A 148 -35.91 -0.39 -10.40
CA SER A 148 -37.26 -0.95 -10.38
C SER A 148 -38.20 0.23 -10.21
N ILE A 149 -38.51 0.90 -11.31
CA ILE A 149 -39.69 1.74 -11.44
C ILE A 149 -40.22 1.47 -12.85
N CYS A 150 -41.41 0.83 -12.85
CA CYS A 150 -42.46 0.68 -13.85
C CYS A 150 -42.10 0.69 -15.34
#